data_AF-A0A1E1EXQ7-F1
#
_entry.id   AF-A0A1E1EXQ7-F1
#
_cell.length_a   1.000
_cell.length_b   1.000
_cell.length_c   1.000
_cell.angle_alpha   90.00
_cell.angle_beta   90.00
_cell.angle_gamma   90.00
#
_symmetry.space_group_name_H-M   'P 1'
#
loop_
_entity.id
_entity.type
_entity.pdbx_description
1 polymer ?
#
loop_
_entity_poly.entity_id
_entity_poly.type
_entity_poly.pdbx_seq_one_letter_code
_entity_poly.pdbx_strand_id
1 'polypeptide(L)'
;MSGAPDMAITGPQARAARILVQWPRDHVARLAELESAALSAFETGGGDLDAQALLHLRKALEAGGAVFLAEDEGGGIGVRLKFTVREARAIDRMENEGGPPGSDDV
;
A
#
# COMPACT_ATOMS: atom_id res chain seq x y z
N MET A 1 -29.87 -3.03 -7.26
CA MET A 1 -28.54 -3.47 -6.81
C MET A 1 -27.61 -2.29 -6.98
N SER A 2 -27.46 -1.47 -5.94
CA SER A 2 -26.60 -0.28 -6.01
C SER A 2 -25.19 -0.73 -5.65
N GLY A 3 -24.38 -1.08 -6.66
CA GLY A 3 -22.95 -1.27 -6.48
C GLY A 3 -22.34 0.07 -6.08
N ALA A 4 -22.07 0.25 -4.79
CA ALA A 4 -21.16 1.29 -4.35
C ALA A 4 -19.80 0.98 -4.99
N PRO A 5 -19.11 1.98 -5.56
CA PRO A 5 -17.96 1.73 -6.42
C PRO A 5 -16.86 1.00 -5.65
N ASP A 6 -16.11 0.17 -6.38
CA ASP A 6 -14.91 -0.62 -6.02
C ASP A 6 -13.73 0.19 -5.42
N MET A 7 -14.01 1.38 -4.89
CA MET A 7 -13.08 2.39 -4.40
C MET A 7 -12.93 2.41 -2.87
N ALA A 8 -13.90 1.91 -2.11
CA ALA A 8 -13.87 1.97 -0.65
C ALA A 8 -13.04 0.82 -0.07
N ILE A 9 -11.78 1.08 0.29
CA ILE A 9 -10.98 0.15 1.09
C ILE A 9 -11.45 0.20 2.55
N THR A 10 -11.50 -0.94 3.23
CA THR A 10 -11.85 -1.01 4.65
C THR A 10 -10.62 -0.81 5.56
N GLY A 11 -10.84 -0.43 6.82
CA GLY A 11 -9.78 -0.36 7.84
C GLY A 11 -8.93 -1.63 7.94
N PRO A 12 -9.53 -2.83 8.03
CA PRO A 12 -8.80 -4.09 8.00
C PRO A 12 -7.98 -4.32 6.71
N GLN A 13 -8.51 -3.96 5.53
CA GLN A 13 -7.74 -4.05 4.27
C GLN A 13 -6.57 -3.07 4.24
N ALA A 14 -6.75 -1.82 4.70
CA ALA A 14 -5.66 -0.85 4.79
C ALA A 14 -4.55 -1.35 5.72
N ARG A 15 -4.92 -1.91 6.88
CA ARG A 15 -3.98 -2.52 7.82
C ARG A 15 -3.24 -3.72 7.19
N ALA A 16 -3.96 -4.59 6.50
CA ALA A 16 -3.37 -5.75 5.82
C ALA A 16 -2.38 -5.31 4.74
N ALA A 17 -2.77 -4.35 3.90
CA ALA A 17 -1.91 -3.77 2.86
C ALA A 17 -0.63 -3.20 3.46
N ARG A 18 -0.71 -2.39 4.52
CA ARG A 18 0.46 -1.80 5.17
C ARG A 18 1.43 -2.86 5.69
N ILE A 19 0.90 -3.92 6.29
CA ILE A 19 1.72 -5.04 6.79
C ILE A 19 2.39 -5.78 5.62
N LEU A 20 1.65 -6.05 4.54
CA LEU A 20 2.17 -6.74 3.35
C LEU A 20 3.29 -5.93 2.68
N VAL A 21 3.13 -4.61 2.53
CA VAL A 21 4.15 -3.72 1.95
C VAL A 21 5.27 -3.36 2.94
N GLN A 22 5.17 -3.83 4.20
CA GLN A 22 6.15 -3.62 5.26
C GLN A 22 6.45 -2.14 5.58
N TRP A 23 5.46 -1.27 5.41
CA TRP A 23 5.62 0.15 5.71
C TRP A 23 5.16 0.48 7.13
N PRO A 24 5.91 1.32 7.87
CA PRO A 24 5.45 1.80 9.16
C PRO A 24 4.27 2.76 8.97
N ARG A 25 3.37 2.84 9.97
CA ARG A 25 2.10 3.57 9.85
C ARG A 25 2.31 5.06 9.59
N ASP A 26 3.28 5.67 10.25
CA ASP A 26 3.63 7.08 10.10
C ASP A 26 4.08 7.40 8.67
N HIS A 27 4.79 6.48 8.02
CA HIS A 27 5.18 6.62 6.61
C HIS A 27 3.96 6.60 5.68
N VAL A 28 3.06 5.63 5.84
CA VAL A 28 1.80 5.57 5.07
C VAL A 28 0.95 6.81 5.33
N ALA A 29 0.83 7.24 6.58
CA ALA A 29 0.05 8.42 6.96
C ALA A 29 0.57 9.68 6.26
N ARG A 30 1.90 9.90 6.24
CA ARG A 30 2.50 11.02 5.50
C ARG A 30 2.22 10.96 3.99
N LEU A 31 2.37 9.79 3.37
CA LEU A 31 2.09 9.62 1.94
C LEU A 31 0.61 9.81 1.59
N ALA A 32 -0.28 9.48 2.53
CA ALA A 32 -1.72 9.62 2.38
C ALA A 32 -2.27 10.98 2.84
N GLU A 33 -1.40 11.90 3.30
CA GLU A 33 -1.79 13.20 3.86
C GLU A 33 -2.73 13.07 5.08
N LEU A 34 -2.47 12.09 5.94
CA LEU A 34 -3.23 11.78 7.14
C LEU A 34 -2.41 11.98 8.41
N GLU A 35 -3.12 12.26 9.51
CA GLU A 35 -2.58 12.10 10.85
C GLU A 35 -2.40 10.61 11.18
N SER A 36 -1.27 10.24 11.78
CA SER A 36 -0.98 8.85 12.15
C SER A 36 -2.02 8.26 13.11
N ALA A 37 -2.57 9.09 14.00
CA ALA A 37 -3.65 8.71 14.90
C ALA A 37 -4.97 8.41 14.16
N ALA A 38 -5.31 9.21 13.14
CA ALA A 38 -6.49 8.99 12.31
C ALA A 38 -6.37 7.69 11.52
N LEU A 39 -5.21 7.43 10.91
CA LEU A 39 -4.95 6.16 10.24
C LEU A 39 -5.01 4.98 11.23
N SER A 40 -4.48 5.14 12.45
CA SER A 40 -4.57 4.09 13.47
C SER A 40 -6.01 3.79 13.87
N ALA A 41 -6.84 4.82 14.07
CA ALA A 41 -8.24 4.65 14.43
C ALA A 41 -9.00 3.94 13.30
N PHE A 42 -8.79 4.35 12.05
CA PHE A 42 -9.37 3.70 10.88
C PHE A 42 -8.97 2.22 10.76
N GLU A 43 -7.68 1.90 10.89
CA GLU A 43 -7.17 0.52 10.83
C GLU A 43 -7.77 -0.42 11.90
N THR A 44 -8.23 0.13 13.03
CA THR A 44 -8.81 -0.65 14.15
C THR A 44 -10.32 -0.51 14.27
N GLY A 45 -10.99 0.16 13.33
CA GLY A 45 -12.44 0.38 13.35
C GLY A 45 -12.93 1.39 14.39
N GLY A 46 -12.02 2.24 14.91
CA GLY A 46 -12.32 3.29 15.88
C GLY A 46 -12.60 4.67 15.27
N GLY A 47 -12.58 4.79 13.94
CA GLY A 47 -12.88 6.04 13.23
C GLY A 47 -13.00 5.83 11.73
N ASP A 48 -13.68 6.75 11.06
CA ASP A 48 -13.87 6.75 9.62
C ASP A 48 -13.00 7.81 8.93
N LEU A 49 -12.70 7.58 7.65
CA LEU A 49 -12.04 8.53 6.76
C LEU A 49 -13.02 8.96 5.68
N ASP A 50 -12.92 10.21 5.23
CA ASP A 50 -13.71 10.65 4.08
C ASP A 50 -13.22 10.02 2.76
N ALA A 51 -14.00 10.20 1.70
CA ALA A 51 -13.70 9.60 0.41
C ALA A 51 -12.34 10.02 -0.17
N GLN A 52 -11.88 11.24 0.10
CA GLN A 52 -10.61 11.75 -0.42
C GLN A 52 -9.43 11.15 0.34
N ALA A 53 -9.53 11.08 1.66
CA ALA A 53 -8.59 10.41 2.54
C ALA A 53 -8.46 8.91 2.19
N LEU A 54 -9.57 8.22 1.95
CA LEU A 54 -9.57 6.82 1.50
C LEU A 54 -8.86 6.65 0.15
N LEU A 55 -9.07 7.57 -0.80
CA LEU A 55 -8.41 7.55 -2.10
C LEU A 55 -6.89 7.75 -1.97
N HIS A 56 -6.46 8.72 -1.16
CA HIS A 56 -5.03 8.96 -0.91
C HIS A 56 -4.37 7.77 -0.21
N LEU A 57 -5.03 7.20 0.79
CA LEU A 57 -4.56 6.01 1.50
C LEU A 57 -4.41 4.80 0.57
N ARG A 58 -5.41 4.54 -0.28
CA ARG A 58 -5.36 3.47 -1.28
C ARG A 58 -4.17 3.65 -2.22
N LYS A 59 -4.00 4.86 -2.78
CA LYS A 59 -2.88 5.18 -3.70
C LYS A 59 -1.52 5.01 -3.03
N ALA A 60 -1.36 5.48 -1.79
CA ALA A 60 -0.12 5.33 -1.05
C ALA A 60 0.26 3.85 -0.89
N LEU A 61 -0.70 3.01 -0.49
CA LEU A 61 -0.47 1.57 -0.32
C LEU A 61 -0.22 0.84 -1.65
N GLU A 62 -0.92 1.23 -2.72
CA GLU A 62 -0.68 0.69 -4.08
C GLU A 62 0.71 1.08 -4.62
N ALA A 63 1.21 2.28 -4.28
CA ALA A 63 2.58 2.69 -4.60
C ALA A 63 3.62 1.82 -3.88
N GLY A 64 3.31 1.35 -2.66
CA GLY A 64 4.10 0.34 -1.94
C GLY A 64 3.98 -1.08 -2.49
N GLY A 65 3.16 -1.29 -3.51
CA GLY A 65 2.96 -2.59 -4.15
C GLY A 65 1.78 -3.40 -3.63
N ALA A 66 0.89 -2.82 -2.83
CA ALA A 66 -0.38 -3.47 -2.49
C ALA A 66 -1.31 -3.51 -3.73
N VAL A 67 -2.14 -4.55 -3.80
CA VAL A 67 -3.22 -4.68 -4.78
C VAL A 67 -4.49 -5.08 -4.03
N PHE A 68 -5.50 -4.22 -4.08
CA PHE A 68 -6.81 -4.47 -3.49
C PHE A 68 -7.67 -5.29 -4.44
N LEU A 69 -8.28 -6.34 -3.91
CA LEU A 69 -9.16 -7.25 -4.65
C LEU A 69 -10.61 -6.97 -4.24
N ALA A 70 -11.46 -6.80 -5.24
CA ALA A 70 -12.91 -6.77 -5.04
C ALA A 70 -13.44 -8.17 -4.71
N GLU A 71 -14.67 -8.23 -4.19
CA GLU A 71 -15.39 -9.49 -4.04
C GLU A 71 -15.74 -10.06 -5.42
N ASP A 72 -15.56 -11.36 -5.59
CA ASP A 72 -15.88 -12.09 -6.81
C ASP A 72 -16.43 -13.50 -6.50
N GLU A 73 -16.74 -14.29 -7.53
CA GLU A 73 -17.24 -15.66 -7.37
C GLU A 73 -16.25 -16.59 -6.63
N GLY A 74 -14.97 -16.21 -6.57
CA GLY A 74 -13.90 -16.94 -5.88
C GLY A 74 -13.71 -16.54 -4.42
N GLY A 75 -14.33 -15.47 -3.93
CA GLY A 75 -14.28 -15.09 -2.52
C GLY A 75 -14.58 -13.61 -2.23
N GLY A 76 -14.41 -13.24 -0.96
CA GLY A 76 -14.61 -11.87 -0.49
C GLY A 76 -13.45 -10.92 -0.83
N ILE A 77 -13.61 -9.66 -0.44
CA ILE A 77 -12.59 -8.61 -0.59
C ILE A 77 -11.23 -9.04 -0.01
N GLY A 78 -10.13 -8.59 -0.63
CA GLY A 78 -8.79 -9.02 -0.26
C GLY A 78 -7.67 -8.01 -0.55
N VAL A 79 -6.45 -8.36 -0.15
CA VAL A 79 -5.22 -7.63 -0.48
C VAL A 79 -4.10 -8.61 -0.79
N ARG A 80 -3.33 -8.34 -1.84
CA ARG A 80 -2.10 -9.08 -2.19
C ARG A 80 -0.96 -8.12 -2.57
N LEU A 81 0.24 -8.65 -2.76
CA LEU A 81 1.35 -7.90 -3.36
C LEU A 81 1.29 -7.95 -4.89
N LYS A 82 1.69 -6.85 -5.53
CA LYS A 82 1.80 -6.70 -6.99
C LYS A 82 2.89 -7.58 -7.56
N PHE A 83 4.02 -7.66 -6.87
CA PHE A 83 5.19 -8.42 -7.28
C PHE A 83 5.28 -9.72 -6.48
N THR A 84 5.62 -10.79 -7.18
CA THR A 84 6.02 -12.04 -6.54
C THR A 84 7.35 -11.85 -5.80
N VAL A 85 7.65 -12.74 -4.85
CA VAL A 85 8.96 -12.77 -4.16
C VAL A 85 10.13 -12.88 -5.15
N ARG A 86 9.91 -13.50 -6.32
CA ARG A 86 10.93 -13.60 -7.38
C ARG A 86 11.18 -12.26 -8.07
N GLU A 87 10.12 -11.53 -8.40
CA GLU A 87 10.20 -10.21 -9.03
C GLU A 87 10.80 -9.17 -8.09
N ALA A 88 10.38 -9.15 -6.82
CA ALA A 88 10.95 -8.26 -5.80
C ALA A 88 12.48 -8.46 -5.68
N ARG A 89 12.94 -9.71 -5.56
CA ARG A 89 14.38 -10.03 -5.52
C ARG A 89 15.13 -9.68 -6.80
N ALA A 90 14.46 -9.64 -7.95
CA ALA A 90 15.09 -9.23 -9.20
C ALA A 90 15.29 -7.72 -9.23
N ILE A 91 14.31 -6.94 -8.75
CA ILE A 91 14.41 -5.49 -8.60
C ILE A 91 15.54 -5.12 -7.64
N ASP A 92 15.59 -5.75 -6.45
CA ASP A 92 16.65 -5.48 -5.46
C ASP A 92 18.07 -5.72 -6.01
N ARG A 93 18.24 -6.71 -6.89
CA ARG A 93 19.55 -6.99 -7.52
C ARG A 93 19.92 -5.92 -8.55
N MET A 94 18.96 -5.46 -9.33
CA MET A 94 19.20 -4.43 -10.36
C MET A 94 19.53 -3.07 -9.73
N GLU A 95 18.95 -2.73 -8.58
CA GLU A 95 19.27 -1.48 -7.87
C GLU A 95 20.67 -1.50 -7.23
N ASN A 96 21.19 -2.68 -6.90
CA ASN A 96 22.49 -2.86 -6.24
C ASN A 96 23.65 -3.15 -7.20
N GLU A 97 23.42 -3.11 -8.52
CA GLU A 97 24.44 -3.28 -9.57
C GLU A 97 25.07 -1.95 -10.03
N GLY A 98 24.80 -0.85 -9.31
CA GLY A 98 25.56 0.39 -9.42
C GLY A 98 26.99 0.19 -8.93
N GLY A 99 27.86 -0.30 -9.83
CA GLY A 99 29.29 -0.47 -9.58
C GLY A 99 29.94 0.84 -9.07
N PRO A 100 31.04 0.73 -8.31
CA PRO A 100 31.69 1.91 -7.73
C PRO A 100 31.97 2.95 -8.82
N PRO A 101 31.73 4.26 -8.56
CA PRO A 101 32.08 5.29 -9.52
C PRO A 101 33.57 5.13 -9.82
N GLY A 102 33.88 4.77 -11.08
CA GLY A 102 35.25 4.75 -11.56
C GLY A 102 35.82 6.14 -11.29
N SER A 103 36.91 6.20 -10.53
CA SER A 103 37.69 7.42 -10.37
C SER A 103 38.16 7.82 -11.76
N ASP A 104 37.48 8.80 -12.35
CA ASP A 104 37.98 9.49 -13.53
C ASP A 104 39.01 10.52 -13.01
N ASP A 105 40.26 10.05 -12.93
CA ASP A 105 41.41 10.91 -12.71
C ASP A 105 41.66 11.71 -14.01
N VAL A 106 41.42 13.02 -13.96
CA VAL A 106 41.87 14.02 -14.96
C VAL A 106 42.60 15.17 -14.29
#